data_AF-V7B2J0-F1
#
_entry.id   AF-V7B2J0-F1
#
_cell.length_a   1.000
_cell.length_b   1.000
_cell.length_c   1.000
_cell.angle_alpha   90.00
_cell.angle_beta   90.00
_cell.angle_gamma   90.00
#
_symmetry.space_group_name_H-M   'P 1'
#
loop_
_entity.id
_entity.type
_entity.pdbx_description
1 polymer ?
#
loop_
_entity_poly.entity_id
_entity_poly.type
_entity_poly.pdbx_seq_one_letter_code
_entity_poly.pdbx_strand_id
1 'polypeptide(L)'
;MEPGIPNSQAANPTNQALATLAFFGVGVNLVLFLTRVLRQDSAEAANNVSKWTGTVYIFSLFGAFLSDSYWGRYLTCSIFQLIFIVGLGLLSLTSWKFLINPSGCGNEETKCREPTSVGVGVFYLSIYLVAFGYGGHQPTLATFGADQFDEKSENHKSNREAFFSYFYFALNVGSLFSNTVLVYYEDTGMWTLGFLVSMASAIIALASYLAGYKKYRYVKAYGNPVIRISQVFVAAFRKSKVQLSSEDQLYEVEGSESAIKGSRKIMHSNDFRFMDKAATITEKDGDDLKKNNWRLCTVTQVEEAKCVMRMLPVWLCTIIYSVVFTQMASLFVEQGDVMDNRIGNFHFPAASMSVFDILSVFLSTISYIHVVVPLTKYLTGNPRGLTELQRMGVGLIIGILSMIAAGVTEMERLKHIVPGEKASSLTIFWQVPQYVLVGASEIFVYVGQLDFFNGQAPDGIKSFGSSLCMASISLGNYVSSILVYIVMAITERGDNPGWIPNNLNLGHLDRFYFLIAILTAVDFVFYYFCARWYKYINIEEGDKKNQDREVVNRV
;
A
#
# COMPACT_ATOMS: atom_id res chain seq x y z
N MET A 1 1.16 -12.58 -31.64
CA MET A 1 0.59 -11.22 -31.63
C MET A 1 0.14 -10.96 -30.21
N GLU A 2 0.94 -10.21 -29.45
CA GLU A 2 0.53 -9.76 -28.11
C GLU A 2 -0.73 -8.89 -28.24
N PRO A 3 -1.76 -9.11 -27.41
CA PRO A 3 -2.92 -8.24 -27.40
C PRO A 3 -2.48 -6.88 -26.83
N GLY A 4 -2.19 -5.93 -27.73
CA GLY A 4 -1.92 -4.55 -27.34
C GLY A 4 -3.11 -3.99 -26.57
N ILE A 5 -2.85 -3.43 -25.39
CA ILE A 5 -3.83 -2.75 -24.56
C ILE A 5 -4.40 -1.57 -25.37
N PRO A 6 -5.74 -1.47 -25.59
CA PRO A 6 -6.33 -0.34 -26.28
C PRO A 6 -5.90 1.00 -25.68
N ASN A 7 -5.69 2.02 -26.53
CA ASN A 7 -5.15 3.34 -26.13
C ASN A 7 -5.85 4.02 -24.93
N SER A 8 -7.12 3.71 -24.64
CA SER A 8 -7.82 4.22 -23.44
C SER A 8 -7.45 3.49 -22.15
N GLN A 9 -7.07 2.21 -22.23
CA GLN A 9 -6.64 1.40 -21.10
C GLN A 9 -5.17 1.66 -20.74
N ALA A 10 -4.35 2.11 -21.70
CA ALA A 10 -2.97 2.55 -21.50
C ALA A 10 -2.82 3.90 -20.77
N ALA A 11 -3.90 4.67 -20.66
CA ALA A 11 -3.90 5.98 -19.99
C ALA A 11 -3.68 5.85 -18.47
N ASN A 12 -4.19 4.79 -17.84
CA ASN A 12 -4.07 4.59 -16.39
C ASN A 12 -2.64 4.21 -15.95
N PRO A 13 -1.93 3.26 -16.60
CA PRO A 13 -0.52 3.01 -16.30
C PRO A 13 0.37 4.24 -16.54
N THR A 14 0.14 4.98 -17.64
CA THR A 14 0.89 6.21 -17.93
C THR A 14 0.69 7.26 -16.82
N ASN A 15 -0.57 7.48 -16.43
CA ASN A 15 -0.91 8.35 -15.32
C ASN A 15 -0.21 7.91 -14.02
N GLN A 16 -0.24 6.61 -13.72
CA GLN A 16 0.39 6.05 -12.53
C GLN A 16 1.89 6.30 -12.53
N ALA A 17 2.60 6.07 -13.63
CA ALA A 17 4.04 6.33 -13.73
C ALA A 17 4.38 7.79 -13.40
N LEU A 18 3.69 8.73 -14.05
CA LEU A 18 3.93 10.16 -13.91
C LEU A 18 3.56 10.69 -12.52
N ALA A 19 2.43 10.25 -11.96
CA ALA A 19 2.02 10.60 -10.60
C ALA A 19 2.99 10.03 -9.56
N THR A 20 3.48 8.81 -9.79
CA THR A 20 4.48 8.15 -8.93
C THR A 20 5.80 8.90 -8.97
N LEU A 21 6.28 9.28 -10.16
CA LEU A 21 7.47 10.11 -10.31
C LEU A 21 7.36 11.42 -9.50
N ALA A 22 6.22 12.10 -9.61
CA ALA A 22 5.97 13.35 -8.90
C ALA A 22 5.92 13.18 -7.37
N PHE A 23 5.34 12.08 -6.89
CA PHE A 23 5.22 11.82 -5.46
C PHE A 23 6.55 11.43 -4.83
N PHE A 24 7.26 10.46 -5.42
CA PHE A 24 8.57 10.05 -4.92
C PHE A 24 9.60 11.17 -5.07
N GLY A 25 9.44 12.07 -6.05
CA GLY A 25 10.28 13.25 -6.17
C GLY A 25 10.27 14.12 -4.92
N VAL A 26 9.09 14.34 -4.35
CA VAL A 26 8.98 15.03 -3.07
C VAL A 26 9.44 14.14 -1.91
N GLY A 27 8.99 12.87 -1.89
CA GLY A 27 9.10 12.02 -0.71
C GLY A 27 10.51 11.52 -0.39
N VAL A 28 11.30 11.17 -1.41
CA VAL A 28 12.58 10.46 -1.22
C VAL A 28 13.62 11.34 -0.55
N ASN A 29 13.75 12.58 -1.02
CA ASN A 29 14.69 13.54 -0.45
C ASN A 29 14.07 14.47 0.59
N LEU A 30 12.84 14.19 1.05
CA LEU A 30 12.17 15.06 2.01
C LEU A 30 12.98 15.23 3.29
N VAL A 31 13.63 14.17 3.78
CA VAL A 31 14.50 14.23 4.98
C VAL A 31 15.64 15.23 4.75
N LEU A 32 16.31 15.17 3.61
CA LEU A 32 17.40 16.07 3.26
C LEU A 32 16.91 17.52 3.08
N PHE A 33 15.72 17.71 2.52
CA PHE A 33 15.13 19.04 2.44
C PHE A 33 14.85 19.63 3.83
N LEU A 34 14.29 18.84 4.75
CA LEU A 34 14.04 19.26 6.12
C LEU A 34 15.34 19.59 6.88
N THR A 35 16.40 18.81 6.70
CA THR A 35 17.68 19.05 7.39
C THR A 35 18.49 20.19 6.76
N ARG A 36 18.61 20.23 5.42
CA ARG A 36 19.47 21.21 4.71
C ARG A 36 18.80 22.56 4.49
N VAL A 37 17.48 22.59 4.26
CA VAL A 37 16.73 23.83 3.96
C VAL A 37 15.99 24.34 5.19
N LEU A 38 15.24 23.47 5.89
CA LEU A 38 14.51 23.89 7.11
C LEU A 38 15.36 23.86 8.38
N ARG A 39 16.58 23.31 8.32
CA ARG A 39 17.53 23.22 9.44
C ARG A 39 16.98 22.46 10.65
N GLN A 40 16.13 21.46 10.40
CA GLN A 40 15.70 20.52 11.44
C GLN A 40 16.83 19.54 11.77
N ASP A 41 16.82 19.04 13.00
CA ASP A 41 17.68 17.92 13.39
C ASP A 41 17.27 16.65 12.63
N SER A 42 18.24 15.78 12.31
CA SER A 42 17.99 14.56 11.52
C SER A 42 16.87 13.68 12.11
N ALA A 43 16.85 13.55 13.43
CA ALA A 43 15.81 12.77 14.12
C ALA A 43 14.41 13.41 13.98
N GLU A 44 14.31 14.73 14.05
CA GLU A 44 13.05 15.45 13.86
C GLU A 44 12.57 15.33 12.40
N ALA A 45 13.49 15.50 11.45
CA ALA A 45 13.23 15.36 10.03
C ALA A 45 12.70 13.96 9.67
N ALA A 46 13.40 12.91 10.10
CA ALA A 46 12.99 11.52 9.88
C ALA A 46 11.60 11.21 10.46
N ASN A 47 11.30 11.75 11.65
CA ASN A 47 9.99 11.61 12.28
C ASN A 47 8.89 12.34 11.50
N ASN A 48 9.16 13.55 11.01
CA ASN A 48 8.20 14.32 10.21
C ASN A 48 7.91 13.64 8.86
N VAL A 49 8.93 13.09 8.20
CA VAL A 49 8.74 12.30 6.96
C VAL A 49 7.95 11.02 7.25
N SER A 50 8.24 10.31 8.33
CA SER A 50 7.50 9.10 8.71
C SER A 50 6.01 9.40 8.96
N LYS A 51 5.71 10.50 9.65
CA LYS A 51 4.33 10.97 9.86
C LYS A 51 3.65 11.33 8.54
N TRP A 52 4.35 12.03 7.67
CA TRP A 52 3.84 12.42 6.35
C TRP A 52 3.50 11.19 5.51
N THR A 53 4.45 10.24 5.35
CA THR A 53 4.24 8.97 4.63
C THR A 53 3.11 8.16 5.24
N GLY A 54 3.04 8.04 6.57
CA GLY A 54 1.92 7.39 7.25
C GLY A 54 0.56 8.04 6.92
N THR A 55 0.52 9.38 6.86
CA THR A 55 -0.70 10.14 6.56
C THR A 55 -1.15 9.95 5.10
N VAL A 56 -0.22 9.88 4.13
CA VAL A 56 -0.52 9.58 2.71
C VAL A 56 -1.38 8.31 2.60
N TYR A 57 -0.95 7.25 3.28
CA TYR A 57 -1.61 5.96 3.25
C TYR A 57 -2.89 5.88 4.13
N ILE A 58 -3.11 6.82 5.07
CA ILE A 58 -4.44 6.98 5.69
C ILE A 58 -5.40 7.62 4.70
N PHE A 59 -4.94 8.62 3.97
CA PHE A 59 -5.78 9.30 2.98
C PHE A 59 -6.21 8.40 1.83
N SER A 60 -5.53 7.29 1.56
CA SER A 60 -6.03 6.26 0.64
C SER A 60 -7.29 5.56 1.12
N LEU A 61 -7.46 5.33 2.44
CA LEU A 61 -8.74 4.84 2.98
C LEU A 61 -9.85 5.86 2.76
N PHE A 62 -9.54 7.14 2.98
CA PHE A 62 -10.49 8.24 2.82
C PHE A 62 -10.93 8.42 1.35
N GLY A 63 -9.98 8.40 0.41
CA GLY A 63 -10.26 8.46 -1.02
C GLY A 63 -11.10 7.26 -1.50
N ALA A 64 -10.75 6.05 -1.09
CA ALA A 64 -11.51 4.85 -1.39
C ALA A 64 -12.96 4.93 -0.85
N PHE A 65 -13.14 5.41 0.39
CA PHE A 65 -14.45 5.62 0.98
C PHE A 65 -15.30 6.61 0.17
N LEU A 66 -14.73 7.76 -0.22
CA LEU A 66 -15.44 8.76 -1.03
C LEU A 66 -15.81 8.23 -2.42
N SER A 67 -14.91 7.47 -3.05
CA SER A 67 -15.13 6.81 -4.32
C SER A 67 -16.29 5.81 -4.27
N ASP A 68 -16.27 4.88 -3.33
CA ASP A 68 -17.27 3.80 -3.28
C ASP A 68 -18.62 4.32 -2.75
N SER A 69 -18.63 5.35 -1.90
CA SER A 69 -19.83 5.84 -1.22
C SER A 69 -20.57 6.96 -1.93
N TYR A 70 -19.86 7.93 -2.55
CA TYR A 70 -20.46 9.20 -2.98
C TYR A 70 -20.13 9.59 -4.42
N TRP A 71 -18.86 9.82 -4.73
CA TRP A 71 -18.45 10.51 -5.96
C TRP A 71 -18.29 9.56 -7.16
N GLY A 72 -18.09 8.26 -6.91
CA GLY A 72 -17.68 7.31 -7.94
C GLY A 72 -16.19 7.43 -8.27
N ARG A 73 -15.62 6.34 -8.81
CA ARG A 73 -14.17 6.18 -9.00
C ARG A 73 -13.54 7.28 -9.86
N TYR A 74 -14.18 7.63 -10.98
CA TYR A 74 -13.62 8.61 -11.92
C TYR A 74 -13.49 10.02 -11.31
N LEU A 75 -14.55 10.49 -10.65
CA LEU A 75 -14.61 11.84 -10.08
C LEU A 75 -13.65 11.96 -8.90
N THR A 76 -13.60 10.94 -8.05
CA THR A 76 -12.64 10.87 -6.94
C THR A 76 -11.20 10.99 -7.45
N CYS A 77 -10.79 10.19 -8.43
CA CYS A 77 -9.44 10.30 -9.01
C CYS A 77 -9.15 11.72 -9.52
N SER A 78 -10.09 12.32 -10.25
CA SER A 78 -9.92 13.67 -10.83
C SER A 78 -9.74 14.74 -9.75
N ILE A 79 -10.57 14.73 -8.70
CA ILE A 79 -10.52 15.71 -7.61
C ILE A 79 -9.21 15.57 -6.84
N PHE A 80 -8.84 14.35 -6.46
CA PHE A 80 -7.62 14.11 -5.68
C PHE A 80 -6.35 14.44 -6.46
N GLN A 81 -6.30 14.19 -7.77
CA GLN A 81 -5.19 14.63 -8.62
C GLN A 81 -5.09 16.15 -8.74
N LEU A 82 -6.22 16.87 -8.82
CA LEU A 82 -6.20 18.33 -8.79
C LEU A 82 -5.62 18.85 -7.47
N ILE A 83 -6.01 18.25 -6.34
CA ILE A 83 -5.46 18.63 -5.03
C ILE A 83 -3.96 18.32 -4.95
N PHE A 84 -3.52 17.19 -5.51
CA PHE A 84 -2.11 16.83 -5.60
C PHE A 84 -1.30 17.90 -6.37
N ILE A 85 -1.80 18.35 -7.53
CA ILE A 85 -1.16 19.41 -8.32
C ILE A 85 -1.12 20.74 -7.56
N VAL A 86 -2.20 21.11 -6.86
CA VAL A 86 -2.22 22.32 -6.01
C VAL A 86 -1.18 22.23 -4.90
N GLY A 87 -1.04 21.07 -4.25
CA GLY A 87 0.01 20.81 -3.26
C GLY A 87 1.41 21.01 -3.81
N LEU A 88 1.72 20.42 -4.97
CA LEU A 88 3.01 20.58 -5.65
C LEU A 88 3.28 22.03 -6.10
N GLY A 89 2.24 22.74 -6.54
CA GLY A 89 2.35 24.15 -6.90
C GLY A 89 2.67 25.04 -5.70
N LEU A 90 2.01 24.81 -4.56
CA LEU A 90 2.31 25.50 -3.30
C LEU A 90 3.71 25.17 -2.79
N LEU A 91 4.14 23.90 -2.91
CA LEU A 91 5.47 23.45 -2.52
C LEU A 91 6.56 24.15 -3.35
N SER A 92 6.38 24.21 -4.67
CA SER A 92 7.29 24.90 -5.59
C SER A 92 7.34 26.42 -5.32
N LEU A 93 6.20 27.02 -4.99
CA LEU A 93 6.12 28.45 -4.69
C LEU A 93 6.82 28.78 -3.36
N THR A 94 6.60 27.98 -2.32
CA THR A 94 7.21 28.23 -1.01
C THR A 94 8.72 27.95 -1.02
N SER A 95 9.16 26.90 -1.73
CA SER A 95 10.59 26.61 -1.90
C SER A 95 11.32 27.79 -2.55
N TRP A 96 10.77 28.31 -3.65
CA TRP A 96 11.37 29.41 -4.41
C TRP A 96 11.38 30.73 -3.65
N LYS A 97 10.26 31.10 -3.01
CA LYS A 97 10.07 32.44 -2.47
C LYS A 97 10.50 32.59 -1.01
N PHE A 98 10.33 31.55 -0.20
CA PHE A 98 10.42 31.68 1.26
C PHE A 98 11.48 30.79 1.92
N LEU A 99 11.87 29.67 1.31
CA LEU A 99 12.75 28.68 1.94
C LEU A 99 14.19 28.71 1.38
N ILE A 100 14.37 28.79 0.07
CA ILE A 100 15.70 28.76 -0.56
C ILE A 100 16.24 30.18 -0.66
N ASN A 101 16.87 30.64 0.42
CA ASN A 101 17.48 31.96 0.51
C ASN A 101 18.86 31.88 1.21
N PRO A 102 19.97 32.31 0.57
CA PRO A 102 20.09 32.88 -0.78
C PRO A 102 19.83 31.86 -1.89
N SER A 103 19.57 32.33 -3.12
CA SER A 103 19.30 31.45 -4.27
C SER A 103 20.44 30.44 -4.49
N GLY A 104 20.11 29.14 -4.54
CA GLY A 104 21.08 28.06 -4.71
C GLY A 104 21.62 27.47 -3.40
N CYS A 105 21.13 27.91 -2.24
CA CYS A 105 21.43 27.26 -0.96
C CYS A 105 20.70 25.91 -0.81
N GLY A 106 21.14 25.10 0.16
CA GLY A 106 20.49 23.82 0.52
C GLY A 106 21.18 22.59 -0.09
N ASN A 107 22.39 22.75 -0.63
CA ASN A 107 23.32 21.64 -0.89
C ASN A 107 24.23 21.40 0.33
N GLU A 108 25.17 20.46 0.24
CA GLU A 108 26.06 20.11 1.36
C GLU A 108 27.00 21.27 1.78
N GLU A 109 27.39 22.12 0.84
CA GLU A 109 28.38 23.18 1.06
C GLU A 109 27.75 24.51 1.50
N THR A 110 26.56 24.83 0.99
CA THR A 110 25.92 26.15 1.12
C THR A 110 24.65 26.06 1.96
N LYS A 111 24.73 26.59 3.19
CA LYS A 111 23.61 26.59 4.14
C LYS A 111 22.59 27.66 3.80
N CYS A 112 21.30 27.30 3.87
CA CYS A 112 20.22 28.27 3.78
C CYS A 112 20.09 29.11 5.06
N ARG A 113 19.56 30.32 4.92
CA ARG A 113 19.14 31.15 6.06
C ARG A 113 17.95 30.50 6.77
N GLU A 114 17.74 30.88 8.03
CA GLU A 114 16.60 30.38 8.79
C GLU A 114 15.28 30.70 8.10
N PRO A 115 14.42 29.69 7.94
CA PRO A 115 13.16 29.87 7.22
C PRO A 115 12.20 30.74 8.04
N THR A 116 11.42 31.56 7.33
CA THR A 116 10.34 32.33 7.98
C THR A 116 9.22 31.39 8.44
N SER A 117 8.57 31.70 9.57
CA SER A 117 7.45 30.88 10.09
C SER A 117 6.32 30.70 9.06
N VAL A 118 6.09 31.71 8.21
CA VAL A 118 5.12 31.65 7.11
C VAL A 118 5.56 30.63 6.05
N GLY A 119 6.83 30.65 5.64
CA GLY A 119 7.38 29.68 4.69
C GLY A 119 7.27 28.24 5.20
N VAL A 120 7.57 28.02 6.48
CA VAL A 120 7.41 26.72 7.15
C VAL A 120 5.94 26.29 7.19
N GLY A 121 5.02 27.19 7.54
CA GLY A 121 3.58 26.89 7.57
C GLY A 121 3.01 26.52 6.20
N VAL A 122 3.36 27.27 5.15
CA VAL A 122 2.95 26.97 3.77
C VAL A 122 3.58 25.67 3.28
N PHE A 123 4.83 25.38 3.68
CA PHE A 123 5.48 24.11 3.36
C PHE A 123 4.73 22.92 3.94
N TYR A 124 4.42 22.92 5.25
CA TYR A 124 3.67 21.82 5.85
C TYR A 124 2.28 21.68 5.22
N LEU A 125 1.57 22.78 4.96
CA LEU A 125 0.30 22.74 4.23
C LEU A 125 0.47 22.09 2.85
N SER A 126 1.53 22.44 2.12
CA SER A 126 1.78 21.93 0.77
C SER A 126 2.06 20.43 0.75
N ILE A 127 2.91 19.91 1.65
CA ILE A 127 3.23 18.49 1.69
C ILE A 127 2.03 17.66 2.17
N TYR A 128 1.20 18.17 3.10
CA TYR A 128 0.00 17.45 3.51
C TYR A 128 -1.11 17.50 2.45
N LEU A 129 -1.18 18.55 1.60
CA LEU A 129 -2.03 18.54 0.41
C LEU A 129 -1.53 17.53 -0.63
N VAL A 130 -0.21 17.42 -0.82
CA VAL A 130 0.39 16.36 -1.65
C VAL A 130 -0.01 14.98 -1.12
N ALA A 131 0.11 14.76 0.19
CA ALA A 131 -0.27 13.49 0.81
C ALA A 131 -1.76 13.18 0.61
N PHE A 132 -2.63 14.17 0.82
CA PHE A 132 -4.07 14.03 0.62
C PHE A 132 -4.42 13.70 -0.82
N GLY A 133 -3.85 14.45 -1.77
CA GLY A 133 -4.06 14.28 -3.19
C GLY A 133 -3.57 12.92 -3.71
N TYR A 134 -2.30 12.58 -3.46
CA TYR A 134 -1.73 11.32 -3.95
C TYR A 134 -2.37 10.10 -3.28
N GLY A 135 -2.50 10.13 -1.95
CA GLY A 135 -3.09 9.04 -1.17
C GLY A 135 -4.51 8.73 -1.60
N GLY A 136 -5.38 9.74 -1.72
CA GLY A 136 -6.78 9.54 -2.08
C GLY A 136 -7.01 9.04 -3.51
N HIS A 137 -6.10 9.37 -4.45
CA HIS A 137 -6.18 8.97 -5.86
C HIS A 137 -5.71 7.53 -6.11
N GLN A 138 -4.65 7.09 -5.41
CA GLN A 138 -3.92 5.86 -5.74
C GLN A 138 -4.78 4.57 -5.75
N PRO A 139 -5.56 4.23 -4.70
CA PRO A 139 -6.33 2.99 -4.70
C PRO A 139 -7.49 3.04 -5.71
N THR A 140 -8.06 4.24 -5.93
CA THR A 140 -9.20 4.43 -6.84
C THR A 140 -8.80 4.34 -8.30
N LEU A 141 -7.56 4.72 -8.66
CA LEU A 141 -7.05 4.58 -10.02
C LEU A 141 -6.88 3.11 -10.40
N ALA A 142 -6.33 2.30 -9.49
CA ALA A 142 -6.13 0.87 -9.72
C ALA A 142 -7.48 0.14 -9.92
N THR A 143 -8.47 0.43 -9.07
CA THR A 143 -9.81 -0.18 -9.21
C THR A 143 -10.56 0.35 -10.43
N PHE A 144 -10.44 1.65 -10.74
CA PHE A 144 -11.02 2.23 -11.96
C PHE A 144 -10.43 1.61 -13.23
N GLY A 145 -9.11 1.37 -13.25
CA GLY A 145 -8.45 0.70 -14.36
C GLY A 145 -8.91 -0.74 -14.54
N ALA A 146 -9.08 -1.48 -13.43
CA ALA A 146 -9.62 -2.83 -13.48
C ALA A 146 -11.06 -2.89 -14.01
N ASP A 147 -11.89 -1.87 -13.75
CA ASP A 147 -13.27 -1.80 -14.27
C ASP A 147 -13.36 -1.63 -15.78
N GLN A 148 -12.26 -1.26 -16.45
CA GLN A 148 -12.25 -1.07 -17.90
C GLN A 148 -12.28 -2.40 -18.67
N PHE A 149 -12.08 -3.52 -17.99
CA PHE A 149 -12.11 -4.86 -18.58
C PHE A 149 -13.48 -5.48 -18.39
N ASP A 150 -14.11 -5.92 -19.47
CA ASP A 150 -15.46 -6.50 -19.40
C ASP A 150 -15.43 -7.95 -18.89
N GLU A 151 -16.18 -8.23 -17.82
CA GLU A 151 -16.24 -9.55 -17.15
C GLU A 151 -16.81 -10.65 -18.07
N LYS A 152 -17.54 -10.26 -19.12
CA LYS A 152 -18.17 -11.19 -20.09
C LYS A 152 -17.22 -11.67 -21.20
N SER A 153 -16.03 -11.07 -21.32
CA SER A 153 -15.06 -11.49 -22.34
C SER A 153 -14.31 -12.76 -21.92
N GLU A 154 -14.10 -13.69 -22.86
CA GLU A 154 -13.35 -14.93 -22.59
C GLU A 154 -11.93 -14.67 -22.08
N ASN A 155 -11.31 -13.57 -22.53
CA ASN A 155 -9.96 -13.14 -22.13
C ASN A 155 -9.94 -12.21 -20.90
N HIS A 156 -11.05 -12.05 -20.18
CA HIS A 156 -11.15 -11.08 -19.07
C HIS A 156 -10.05 -11.24 -18.01
N LYS A 157 -9.82 -12.47 -17.55
CA LYS A 157 -8.85 -12.77 -16.49
C LYS A 157 -7.42 -12.45 -16.94
N SER A 158 -7.02 -12.91 -18.13
CA SER A 158 -5.69 -12.68 -18.69
C SER A 158 -5.40 -11.19 -18.95
N ASN A 159 -6.38 -10.45 -19.47
CA ASN A 159 -6.20 -9.02 -19.75
C ASN A 159 -6.10 -8.18 -18.47
N ARG A 160 -6.84 -8.55 -17.42
CA ARG A 160 -6.78 -7.90 -16.11
C ARG A 160 -5.46 -8.16 -15.40
N GLU A 161 -4.95 -9.39 -15.44
CA GLU A 161 -3.61 -9.74 -14.88
C GLU A 161 -2.48 -8.99 -15.61
N ALA A 162 -2.56 -8.91 -16.95
CA ALA A 162 -1.64 -8.11 -17.74
C ALA A 162 -1.69 -6.62 -17.34
N PHE A 163 -2.89 -6.06 -17.17
CA PHE A 163 -3.05 -4.67 -16.71
C PHE A 163 -2.36 -4.40 -15.38
N PHE A 164 -2.57 -5.24 -14.36
CA PHE A 164 -1.91 -5.06 -13.07
C PHE A 164 -0.38 -5.16 -13.18
N SER A 165 0.12 -6.04 -14.04
CA SER A 165 1.56 -6.15 -14.32
C SER A 165 2.11 -4.87 -14.95
N TYR A 166 1.43 -4.30 -15.97
CA TYR A 166 1.83 -3.02 -16.58
C TYR A 166 1.68 -1.84 -15.62
N PHE A 167 0.65 -1.84 -14.77
CA PHE A 167 0.43 -0.82 -13.76
C PHE A 167 1.55 -0.81 -12.72
N TYR A 168 1.97 -1.99 -12.26
CA TYR A 168 3.09 -2.14 -11.33
C TYR A 168 4.45 -1.81 -11.99
N PHE A 169 4.65 -2.22 -13.25
CA PHE A 169 5.82 -1.80 -14.03
C PHE A 169 5.90 -0.27 -14.16
N ALA A 170 4.79 0.38 -14.49
CA ALA A 170 4.70 1.83 -14.61
C ALA A 170 5.03 2.54 -13.29
N LEU A 171 4.54 2.02 -12.15
CA LEU A 171 4.91 2.51 -10.82
C LEU A 171 6.42 2.43 -10.60
N ASN A 172 7.04 1.28 -10.88
CA ASN A 172 8.49 1.10 -10.70
C ASN A 172 9.32 2.00 -11.61
N VAL A 173 8.91 2.20 -12.87
CA VAL A 173 9.58 3.14 -13.79
C VAL A 173 9.52 4.57 -13.24
N GLY A 174 8.34 5.02 -12.78
CA GLY A 174 8.20 6.35 -12.17
C GLY A 174 9.08 6.53 -10.94
N SER A 175 9.12 5.51 -10.07
CA SER A 175 9.98 5.47 -8.88
C SER A 175 11.48 5.51 -9.25
N LEU A 176 11.91 4.73 -10.24
CA LEU A 176 13.31 4.68 -10.68
C LEU A 176 13.80 6.04 -11.18
N PHE A 177 13.02 6.70 -12.05
CA PHE A 177 13.39 8.03 -12.56
C PHE A 177 13.44 9.09 -11.45
N SER A 178 12.51 9.02 -10.49
CA SER A 178 12.51 9.88 -9.33
C SER A 178 13.76 9.66 -8.46
N ASN A 179 14.02 8.41 -8.05
CA ASN A 179 15.13 8.02 -7.17
C ASN A 179 16.54 8.25 -7.76
N THR A 180 16.65 8.47 -9.08
CA THR A 180 17.92 8.66 -9.76
C THR A 180 18.08 10.09 -10.26
N VAL A 181 17.31 10.46 -11.30
CA VAL A 181 17.44 11.74 -11.98
C VAL A 181 17.00 12.87 -11.07
N LEU A 182 15.80 12.77 -10.50
CA LEU A 182 15.23 13.85 -9.72
C LEU A 182 15.97 14.06 -8.40
N VAL A 183 16.31 12.96 -7.74
CA VAL A 183 17.13 12.97 -6.52
C VAL A 183 18.48 13.67 -6.74
N TYR A 184 19.13 13.44 -7.89
CA TYR A 184 20.39 14.11 -8.22
C TYR A 184 20.24 15.64 -8.36
N TYR A 185 19.18 16.11 -9.03
CA TYR A 185 18.91 17.56 -9.13
C TYR A 185 18.64 18.18 -7.76
N GLU A 186 17.88 17.49 -6.92
CA GLU A 186 17.55 17.95 -5.58
C GLU A 186 18.77 17.99 -4.66
N ASP A 187 19.58 16.95 -4.66
CA ASP A 187 20.79 16.84 -3.82
C ASP A 187 21.85 17.90 -4.16
N THR A 188 21.96 18.26 -5.44
CA THR A 188 22.83 19.37 -5.91
C THR A 188 22.32 20.77 -5.52
N GLY A 189 21.18 20.87 -4.83
CA GLY A 189 20.59 22.13 -4.34
C GLY A 189 19.54 22.74 -5.25
N MET A 190 19.18 22.09 -6.36
CA MET A 190 18.14 22.56 -7.30
C MET A 190 16.73 22.11 -6.90
N TRP A 191 16.41 22.22 -5.62
CA TRP A 191 15.14 21.78 -5.01
C TRP A 191 13.88 22.31 -5.72
N THR A 192 13.83 23.62 -6.01
CA THR A 192 12.68 24.23 -6.72
C THR A 192 12.47 23.63 -8.10
N LEU A 193 13.56 23.31 -8.81
CA LEU A 193 13.45 22.68 -10.13
C LEU A 193 12.90 21.25 -9.99
N GLY A 194 13.35 20.50 -8.99
CA GLY A 194 12.82 19.16 -8.68
C GLY A 194 11.31 19.18 -8.41
N PHE A 195 10.83 20.12 -7.60
CA PHE A 195 9.41 20.28 -7.32
C PHE A 195 8.59 20.76 -8.54
N LEU A 196 9.15 21.63 -9.38
CA LEU A 196 8.50 22.06 -10.63
C LEU A 196 8.39 20.93 -11.66
N VAL A 197 9.43 20.09 -11.78
CA VAL A 197 9.39 18.89 -12.63
C VAL A 197 8.34 17.91 -12.11
N SER A 198 8.26 17.72 -10.79
CA SER A 198 7.21 16.93 -10.15
C SER A 198 5.81 17.48 -10.46
N MET A 199 5.61 18.79 -10.35
CA MET A 199 4.35 19.46 -10.70
C MET A 199 3.99 19.26 -12.18
N ALA A 200 4.94 19.45 -13.09
CA ALA A 200 4.73 19.26 -14.52
C ALA A 200 4.34 17.80 -14.83
N SER A 201 5.02 16.83 -14.22
CA SER A 201 4.68 15.41 -14.34
C SER A 201 3.26 15.12 -13.88
N ALA A 202 2.84 15.65 -12.72
CA ALA A 202 1.47 15.48 -12.21
C ALA A 202 0.40 16.12 -13.11
N ILE A 203 0.70 17.27 -13.75
CA ILE A 203 -0.21 17.91 -14.72
C ILE A 203 -0.36 17.02 -15.97
N ILE A 204 0.74 16.49 -16.50
CA ILE A 204 0.70 15.59 -17.66
C ILE A 204 -0.05 14.30 -17.30
N ALA A 205 0.14 13.78 -16.07
CA ALA A 205 -0.61 12.65 -15.56
C ALA A 205 -2.12 12.94 -15.63
N LEU A 206 -2.59 14.02 -15.00
CA LEU A 206 -4.00 14.39 -15.01
C LEU A 206 -4.54 14.60 -16.44
N ALA A 207 -3.79 15.29 -17.30
CA ALA A 207 -4.19 15.51 -18.69
C ALA A 207 -4.36 14.19 -19.46
N SER A 208 -3.42 13.25 -19.30
CA SER A 208 -3.49 11.92 -19.93
C SER A 208 -4.70 11.11 -19.43
N TYR A 209 -5.03 11.22 -18.15
CA TYR A 209 -6.18 10.57 -17.55
C TYR A 209 -7.50 11.16 -18.08
N LEU A 210 -7.63 12.50 -18.08
CA LEU A 210 -8.82 13.18 -18.58
C LEU A 210 -9.04 13.00 -20.08
N ALA A 211 -7.97 12.84 -20.88
CA ALA A 211 -8.07 12.58 -22.32
C ALA A 211 -8.87 11.31 -22.65
N GLY A 212 -8.92 10.34 -21.73
CA GLY A 212 -9.68 9.09 -21.89
C GLY A 212 -11.19 9.18 -21.63
N TYR A 213 -11.72 10.34 -21.21
CA TYR A 213 -13.07 10.44 -20.63
C TYR A 213 -14.21 9.84 -21.48
N LYS A 214 -14.17 9.98 -22.82
CA LYS A 214 -15.23 9.42 -23.70
C LYS A 214 -15.19 7.89 -23.82
N LYS A 215 -14.05 7.27 -23.50
CA LYS A 215 -13.80 5.84 -23.70
C LYS A 215 -13.90 5.04 -22.40
N TYR A 216 -14.02 5.71 -21.26
CA TYR A 216 -14.10 5.01 -19.98
C TYR A 216 -15.48 4.42 -19.72
N ARG A 217 -15.47 3.24 -19.09
CA ARG A 217 -16.64 2.65 -18.45
C ARG A 217 -16.76 3.22 -17.05
N TYR A 218 -17.91 3.84 -16.77
CA TYR A 218 -18.20 4.44 -15.47
C TYR A 218 -19.03 3.50 -14.60
N VAL A 219 -18.49 3.16 -13.43
CA VAL A 219 -19.20 2.40 -12.40
C VAL A 219 -19.86 3.37 -11.42
N LYS A 220 -21.16 3.16 -11.14
CA LYS A 220 -21.89 3.97 -10.15
C LYS A 220 -21.42 3.61 -8.74
N ALA A 221 -21.42 4.59 -7.84
CA ALA A 221 -21.16 4.36 -6.41
C ALA A 221 -22.20 3.40 -5.82
N TYR A 222 -21.76 2.52 -4.92
CA TYR A 222 -22.59 1.47 -4.31
C TYR A 222 -23.32 1.96 -3.05
N GLY A 223 -23.10 3.22 -2.65
CA GLY A 223 -23.58 3.80 -1.39
C GLY A 223 -22.66 3.48 -0.22
N ASN A 224 -22.96 4.02 0.96
CA ASN A 224 -22.04 3.99 2.10
C ASN A 224 -21.89 2.58 2.72
N PRO A 225 -20.72 1.92 2.58
CA PRO A 225 -20.52 0.56 3.09
C PRO A 225 -20.39 0.50 4.61
N VAL A 226 -19.85 1.55 5.25
CA VAL A 226 -19.71 1.62 6.71
C VAL A 226 -21.08 1.58 7.36
N ILE A 227 -22.07 2.30 6.79
CA ILE A 227 -23.45 2.26 7.25
C ILE A 227 -24.05 0.87 7.04
N ARG A 228 -23.85 0.22 5.88
CA ARG A 228 -24.38 -1.13 5.60
C ARG A 228 -23.82 -2.17 6.59
N ILE A 229 -22.51 -2.15 6.81
CA ILE A 229 -21.85 -3.07 7.75
C ILE A 229 -22.32 -2.79 9.19
N SER A 230 -22.41 -1.52 9.59
CA SER A 230 -22.91 -1.13 10.92
C SER A 230 -24.37 -1.55 11.14
N GLN A 231 -25.21 -1.45 10.11
CA GLN A 231 -26.60 -1.93 10.13
C GLN A 231 -26.68 -3.41 10.47
N VAL A 232 -25.83 -4.25 9.87
CA VAL A 232 -25.77 -5.69 10.16
C VAL A 232 -25.42 -5.95 11.62
N PHE A 233 -24.39 -5.30 12.16
CA PHE A 233 -24.02 -5.47 13.57
C PHE A 233 -25.13 -5.03 14.52
N VAL A 234 -25.75 -3.87 14.26
CA VAL A 234 -26.85 -3.36 15.07
C VAL A 234 -28.07 -4.28 14.98
N ALA A 235 -28.42 -4.76 13.80
CA ALA A 235 -29.54 -5.68 13.58
C ALA A 235 -29.29 -7.02 14.28
N ALA A 236 -28.10 -7.61 14.13
CA ALA A 236 -27.71 -8.84 14.80
C ALA A 236 -27.75 -8.72 16.33
N PHE A 237 -27.30 -7.59 16.88
CA PHE A 237 -27.35 -7.32 18.32
C PHE A 237 -28.79 -7.14 18.82
N ARG A 238 -29.63 -6.39 18.10
CA ARG A 238 -31.06 -6.21 18.41
C ARG A 238 -31.83 -7.53 18.38
N LYS A 239 -31.46 -8.43 17.45
CA LYS A 239 -32.04 -9.77 17.31
C LYS A 239 -31.24 -10.85 18.06
N SER A 240 -30.35 -10.49 18.99
CA SER A 240 -29.50 -11.45 19.72
C SER A 240 -30.26 -12.56 20.45
N LYS A 241 -31.49 -12.27 20.93
CA LYS A 241 -32.38 -13.24 21.60
C LYS A 241 -33.25 -14.08 20.67
N VAL A 242 -33.24 -13.80 19.37
CA VAL A 242 -34.03 -14.54 18.37
C VAL A 242 -33.34 -15.87 18.05
N GLN A 243 -34.12 -16.94 17.89
CA GLN A 243 -33.61 -18.23 17.45
C GLN A 243 -33.12 -18.14 16.00
N LEU A 244 -32.04 -18.87 15.68
CA LEU A 244 -31.52 -18.90 14.32
C LEU A 244 -32.52 -19.63 13.42
N SER A 245 -32.99 -18.93 12.38
CA SER A 245 -33.82 -19.50 11.34
C SER A 245 -33.02 -20.44 10.40
N SER A 246 -33.73 -21.33 9.70
CA SER A 246 -33.18 -22.13 8.60
C SER A 246 -32.80 -21.23 7.41
N GLU A 247 -31.91 -21.71 6.53
CA GLU A 247 -31.43 -20.94 5.35
C GLU A 247 -32.59 -20.40 4.50
N ASP A 248 -33.69 -21.16 4.37
CA ASP A 248 -34.90 -20.79 3.61
C ASP A 248 -35.71 -19.64 4.22
N GLN A 249 -35.42 -19.23 5.45
CA GLN A 249 -36.14 -18.19 6.19
C GLN A 249 -35.34 -16.88 6.33
N LEU A 250 -34.18 -16.79 5.69
CA LEU A 250 -33.37 -15.57 5.67
C LEU A 250 -33.88 -14.61 4.60
N TYR A 251 -33.95 -13.33 4.97
CA TYR A 251 -34.43 -12.27 4.09
C TYR A 251 -33.41 -11.96 2.99
N GLU A 252 -33.82 -12.11 1.74
CA GLU A 252 -33.08 -11.66 0.55
C GLU A 252 -34.08 -11.07 -0.46
N VAL A 253 -33.62 -10.14 -1.29
CA VAL A 253 -34.48 -9.53 -2.33
C VAL A 253 -34.78 -10.55 -3.42
N GLU A 254 -36.02 -10.62 -3.93
CA GLU A 254 -36.35 -11.49 -5.06
C GLU A 254 -35.66 -11.05 -6.38
N GLY A 255 -35.33 -12.01 -7.24
CA GLY A 255 -34.68 -11.75 -8.55
C GLY A 255 -33.15 -11.90 -8.54
N SER A 256 -32.50 -11.49 -9.62
CA SER A 256 -31.03 -11.58 -9.78
C SER A 256 -30.27 -10.34 -9.27
N GLU A 257 -30.99 -9.28 -8.91
CA GLU A 257 -30.41 -8.04 -8.40
C GLU A 257 -30.30 -8.09 -6.87
N SER A 258 -29.20 -7.57 -6.32
CA SER A 258 -29.05 -7.44 -4.86
C SER A 258 -29.67 -6.13 -4.35
N ALA A 259 -29.91 -6.05 -3.04
CA ALA A 259 -30.31 -4.79 -2.39
C ALA A 259 -29.26 -3.66 -2.56
N ILE A 260 -28.02 -4.02 -2.88
CA ILE A 260 -26.92 -3.09 -3.15
C ILE A 260 -26.90 -2.85 -4.67
N LYS A 261 -27.41 -1.69 -5.12
CA LYS A 261 -27.49 -1.36 -6.54
C LYS A 261 -26.13 -1.57 -7.24
N GLY A 262 -26.11 -2.46 -8.23
CA GLY A 262 -24.92 -2.79 -9.03
C GLY A 262 -24.03 -3.89 -8.47
N SER A 263 -24.30 -4.41 -7.26
CA SER A 263 -23.57 -5.55 -6.68
C SER A 263 -24.28 -6.86 -7.03
N ARG A 264 -23.48 -7.92 -7.20
CA ARG A 264 -24.00 -9.30 -7.26
C ARG A 264 -24.49 -9.76 -5.88
N LYS A 265 -25.38 -10.75 -5.90
CA LYS A 265 -25.76 -11.48 -4.68
C LYS A 265 -24.62 -12.37 -4.21
N ILE A 266 -24.47 -12.45 -2.89
CA ILE A 266 -23.45 -13.27 -2.24
C ILE A 266 -24.16 -14.46 -1.61
N MET A 267 -23.64 -15.66 -1.84
CA MET A 267 -24.20 -16.89 -1.26
C MET A 267 -24.02 -16.90 0.25
N HIS A 268 -25.03 -17.40 0.96
CA HIS A 268 -24.96 -17.60 2.41
C HIS A 268 -23.79 -18.54 2.78
N SER A 269 -23.06 -18.16 3.83
CA SER A 269 -22.05 -19.00 4.47
C SER A 269 -22.47 -19.36 5.89
N ASN A 270 -22.15 -20.59 6.29
CA ASN A 270 -22.32 -21.10 7.65
C ASN A 270 -21.33 -20.50 8.68
N ASP A 271 -20.42 -19.61 8.26
CA ASP A 271 -19.52 -18.91 9.17
C ASP A 271 -20.24 -17.75 9.88
N PHE A 272 -19.85 -17.48 11.14
CA PHE A 272 -20.42 -16.41 11.96
C PHE A 272 -21.97 -16.42 12.00
N ARG A 273 -22.58 -17.60 12.22
CA ARG A 273 -24.04 -17.79 12.25
C ARG A 273 -24.81 -16.79 13.12
N PHE A 274 -24.19 -16.22 14.16
CA PHE A 274 -24.84 -15.19 14.97
C PHE A 274 -25.24 -13.94 14.17
N MET A 275 -24.52 -13.63 13.08
CA MET A 275 -24.81 -12.50 12.19
C MET A 275 -26.05 -12.77 11.32
N ASP A 276 -26.41 -14.03 11.09
CA ASP A 276 -27.62 -14.42 10.33
C ASP A 276 -28.90 -13.96 11.02
N LYS A 277 -28.83 -13.69 12.34
CA LYS A 277 -29.92 -13.07 13.10
C LYS A 277 -30.31 -11.71 12.52
N ALA A 278 -29.40 -10.98 11.88
CA ALA A 278 -29.72 -9.72 11.22
C ALA A 278 -30.64 -9.92 9.99
N ALA A 279 -30.55 -11.06 9.32
CA ALA A 279 -31.38 -11.42 8.16
C ALA A 279 -32.59 -12.31 8.51
N THR A 280 -32.75 -12.70 9.77
CA THR A 280 -33.87 -13.54 10.21
C THR A 280 -35.17 -12.73 10.25
N ILE A 281 -36.21 -13.18 9.53
CA ILE A 281 -37.53 -12.56 9.52
C ILE A 281 -38.26 -12.87 10.84
N THR A 282 -38.82 -11.85 11.49
CA THR A 282 -39.61 -12.00 12.72
C THR A 282 -40.98 -11.34 12.57
N GLU A 283 -41.98 -11.82 13.32
CA GLU A 283 -43.35 -11.23 13.31
C GLU A 283 -43.34 -9.71 13.59
N LYS A 284 -42.35 -9.23 14.35
CA LYS A 284 -42.20 -7.82 14.72
C LYS A 284 -41.61 -6.95 13.61
N ASP A 285 -41.22 -7.52 12.47
CA ASP A 285 -40.71 -6.79 11.31
C ASP A 285 -41.87 -6.25 10.42
N GLY A 286 -43.11 -6.71 10.65
CA GLY A 286 -44.32 -6.28 9.94
C GLY A 286 -44.35 -6.68 8.46
N ASP A 287 -45.41 -6.29 7.74
CA ASP A 287 -45.56 -6.61 6.31
C ASP A 287 -44.63 -5.79 5.39
N ASP A 288 -44.12 -4.66 5.88
CA ASP A 288 -43.28 -3.73 5.12
C ASP A 288 -41.78 -3.96 5.40
N LEU A 289 -41.31 -5.15 5.01
CA LEU A 289 -39.92 -5.65 5.21
C LEU A 289 -38.81 -4.70 4.71
N LYS A 290 -39.16 -3.69 3.90
CA LYS A 290 -38.22 -2.73 3.29
C LYS A 290 -37.93 -1.48 4.15
N LYS A 291 -38.66 -1.22 5.24
CA LYS A 291 -38.58 0.09 5.91
C LYS A 291 -37.42 0.26 6.89
N ASN A 292 -36.89 -0.80 7.50
CA ASN A 292 -35.93 -0.67 8.61
C ASN A 292 -34.67 -1.53 8.46
N ASN A 293 -33.72 -1.04 7.66
CA ASN A 293 -32.40 -1.65 7.45
C ASN A 293 -31.56 -1.76 8.74
N TRP A 294 -31.92 -1.07 9.83
CA TRP A 294 -31.25 -1.17 11.13
C TRP A 294 -31.81 -2.27 12.03
N ARG A 295 -32.75 -3.07 11.52
CA ARG A 295 -33.36 -4.20 12.22
C ARG A 295 -33.43 -5.47 11.38
N LEU A 296 -33.66 -5.32 10.08
CA LEU A 296 -33.66 -6.42 9.12
C LEU A 296 -32.71 -6.06 7.97
N CYS A 297 -31.71 -6.90 7.74
CA CYS A 297 -30.74 -6.76 6.65
C CYS A 297 -30.91 -7.92 5.67
N THR A 298 -30.46 -7.73 4.43
CA THR A 298 -30.44 -8.82 3.43
C THR A 298 -29.28 -9.79 3.67
N VAL A 299 -29.40 -11.04 3.21
CA VAL A 299 -28.30 -12.02 3.25
C VAL A 299 -27.03 -11.46 2.60
N THR A 300 -27.16 -10.78 1.46
CA THR A 300 -26.04 -10.13 0.78
C THR A 300 -25.32 -9.10 1.66
N GLN A 301 -26.05 -8.27 2.42
CA GLN A 301 -25.43 -7.33 3.37
C GLN A 301 -24.75 -8.05 4.54
N VAL A 302 -25.36 -9.12 5.06
CA VAL A 302 -24.79 -9.92 6.15
C VAL A 302 -23.49 -10.58 5.68
N GLU A 303 -23.47 -11.14 4.47
CA GLU A 303 -22.27 -11.75 3.90
C GLU A 303 -21.18 -10.72 3.55
N GLU A 304 -21.54 -9.50 3.12
CA GLU A 304 -20.59 -8.39 2.97
C GLU A 304 -19.87 -8.10 4.30
N ALA A 305 -20.61 -8.05 5.42
CA ALA A 305 -20.05 -7.84 6.74
C ALA A 305 -19.22 -9.03 7.25
N LYS A 306 -19.69 -10.28 7.03
CA LYS A 306 -18.93 -11.49 7.36
C LYS A 306 -17.62 -11.56 6.58
N CYS A 307 -17.60 -11.10 5.33
CA CYS A 307 -16.39 -11.06 4.52
C CYS A 307 -15.32 -10.16 5.13
N VAL A 308 -15.71 -8.94 5.55
CA VAL A 308 -14.80 -8.03 6.26
C VAL A 308 -14.24 -8.68 7.53
N MET A 309 -15.08 -9.34 8.31
CA MET A 309 -14.66 -10.07 9.52
C MET A 309 -13.67 -11.20 9.23
N ARG A 310 -13.80 -11.90 8.09
CA ARG A 310 -12.84 -12.95 7.67
C ARG A 310 -11.50 -12.37 7.23
N MET A 311 -11.52 -11.20 6.59
CA MET A 311 -10.32 -10.57 6.03
C MET A 311 -9.48 -9.83 7.09
N LEU A 312 -10.12 -9.31 8.15
CA LEU A 312 -9.45 -8.52 9.19
C LEU A 312 -8.27 -9.23 9.88
N PRO A 313 -8.37 -10.50 10.33
CA PRO A 313 -7.23 -11.17 10.97
C PRO A 313 -6.01 -11.29 10.05
N VAL A 314 -6.25 -11.65 8.77
CA VAL A 314 -5.19 -11.76 7.75
C VAL A 314 -4.54 -10.39 7.52
N TRP A 315 -5.36 -9.33 7.44
CA TRP A 315 -4.90 -7.95 7.29
C TRP A 315 -4.11 -7.43 8.51
N LEU A 316 -4.46 -7.83 9.73
CA LEU A 316 -3.71 -7.42 10.92
C LEU A 316 -2.29 -7.98 10.91
N CYS A 317 -2.11 -9.23 10.49
CA CYS A 317 -0.78 -9.82 10.35
C CYS A 317 0.10 -9.06 9.35
N THR A 318 -0.49 -8.55 8.26
CA THR A 318 0.29 -7.83 7.27
C THR A 318 0.87 -6.50 7.76
N ILE A 319 0.38 -5.95 8.87
CA ILE A 319 0.93 -4.73 9.48
C ILE A 319 2.37 -4.96 9.96
N ILE A 320 2.68 -6.14 10.51
CA ILE A 320 4.03 -6.45 11.00
C ILE A 320 5.03 -6.54 9.84
N TYR A 321 4.61 -7.08 8.69
CA TYR A 321 5.44 -7.01 7.48
C TYR A 321 5.69 -5.57 7.03
N SER A 322 4.69 -4.70 7.09
CA SER A 322 4.88 -3.29 6.75
C SER A 322 5.95 -2.62 7.62
N VAL A 323 6.11 -3.05 8.88
CA VAL A 323 7.22 -2.58 9.75
C VAL A 323 8.57 -2.98 9.15
N VAL A 324 8.72 -4.22 8.67
CA VAL A 324 9.94 -4.69 7.99
C VAL A 324 10.24 -3.82 6.78
N PHE A 325 9.23 -3.59 5.94
CA PHE A 325 9.36 -2.77 4.74
C PHE A 325 9.74 -1.32 5.06
N THR A 326 9.14 -0.70 6.08
CA THR A 326 9.46 0.67 6.51
C THR A 326 10.93 0.85 6.91
N GLN A 327 11.63 -0.20 7.39
CA GLN A 327 13.05 -0.09 7.75
C GLN A 327 13.93 0.29 6.56
N MET A 328 13.53 -0.12 5.35
CA MET A 328 14.25 0.16 4.11
C MET A 328 14.41 1.66 3.84
N ALA A 329 13.37 2.44 4.12
CA ALA A 329 13.35 3.89 3.88
C ALA A 329 13.86 4.70 5.09
N SER A 330 14.23 4.03 6.20
CA SER A 330 14.61 4.67 7.45
C SER A 330 15.93 4.12 7.98
N LEU A 331 15.89 3.14 8.89
CA LEU A 331 17.08 2.64 9.59
C LEU A 331 18.12 2.03 8.64
N PHE A 332 17.73 1.48 7.49
CA PHE A 332 18.69 1.00 6.50
C PHE A 332 19.51 2.16 5.90
N VAL A 333 18.88 3.31 5.67
CA VAL A 333 19.57 4.52 5.17
C VAL A 333 20.51 5.05 6.24
N GLU A 334 20.05 5.14 7.49
CA GLU A 334 20.89 5.56 8.63
C GLU A 334 22.08 4.61 8.85
N GLN A 335 21.87 3.29 8.72
CA GLN A 335 22.94 2.31 8.74
C GLN A 335 23.94 2.53 7.60
N GLY A 336 23.46 2.80 6.38
CA GLY A 336 24.32 3.05 5.21
C GLY A 336 25.11 4.36 5.30
N ASP A 337 24.57 5.37 6.00
CA ASP A 337 25.22 6.67 6.23
C ASP A 337 26.43 6.57 7.18
N VAL A 338 26.51 5.51 7.97
CA VAL A 338 27.66 5.20 8.85
C VAL A 338 28.56 4.09 8.29
N MET A 339 28.47 3.81 6.99
CA MET A 339 29.31 2.85 6.25
C MET A 339 30.20 3.57 5.23
N ASP A 340 31.23 2.90 4.73
CA ASP A 340 32.05 3.45 3.66
C ASP A 340 31.29 3.40 2.34
N ASN A 341 30.91 4.59 1.87
CA ASN A 341 30.08 4.81 0.69
C ASN A 341 30.87 5.41 -0.48
N ARG A 342 32.21 5.33 -0.44
CA ARG A 342 33.09 5.77 -1.54
C ARG A 342 33.35 4.64 -2.54
N ILE A 343 33.08 4.93 -3.81
CA ILE A 343 33.45 4.08 -4.95
C ILE A 343 34.55 4.82 -5.72
N GLY A 344 35.79 4.61 -5.32
CA GLY A 344 36.91 5.42 -5.81
C GLY A 344 36.72 6.90 -5.45
N ASN A 345 36.52 7.75 -6.45
CA ASN A 345 36.30 9.19 -6.25
C ASN A 345 34.81 9.60 -6.15
N PHE A 346 33.89 8.65 -6.34
CA PHE A 346 32.45 8.93 -6.32
C PHE A 346 31.85 8.61 -4.95
N HIS A 347 31.06 9.54 -4.40
CA HIS A 347 30.28 9.33 -3.18
C HIS A 347 28.92 8.76 -3.54
N PHE A 348 28.64 7.52 -3.14
CA PHE A 348 27.37 6.87 -3.41
C PHE A 348 26.36 7.18 -2.29
N PRO A 349 25.26 7.88 -2.55
CA PRO A 349 24.31 8.24 -1.49
C PRO A 349 23.67 7.01 -0.84
N ALA A 350 23.58 6.98 0.49
CA ALA A 350 23.03 5.82 1.20
C ALA A 350 21.57 5.50 0.80
N ALA A 351 20.75 6.53 0.56
CA ALA A 351 19.37 6.36 0.10
C ALA A 351 19.27 5.69 -1.29
N SER A 352 20.30 5.80 -2.13
CA SER A 352 20.36 5.17 -3.46
C SER A 352 20.52 3.65 -3.40
N MET A 353 20.76 3.05 -2.22
CA MET A 353 20.75 1.60 -2.04
C MET A 353 19.39 0.97 -2.35
N SER A 354 18.30 1.75 -2.33
CA SER A 354 16.97 1.36 -2.81
C SER A 354 16.95 0.88 -4.28
N VAL A 355 17.97 1.21 -5.09
CA VAL A 355 18.11 0.66 -6.45
C VAL A 355 18.21 -0.87 -6.44
N PHE A 356 18.89 -1.47 -5.44
CA PHE A 356 19.00 -2.93 -5.34
C PHE A 356 17.67 -3.60 -5.01
N ASP A 357 16.82 -2.93 -4.24
CA ASP A 357 15.44 -3.34 -4.00
C ASP A 357 14.64 -3.32 -5.31
N ILE A 358 14.64 -2.20 -6.05
CA ILE A 358 13.96 -2.07 -7.36
C ILE A 358 14.44 -3.14 -8.36
N LEU A 359 15.75 -3.38 -8.43
CA LEU A 359 16.31 -4.43 -9.29
C LEU A 359 15.85 -5.83 -8.84
N SER A 360 15.82 -6.09 -7.53
CA SER A 360 15.30 -7.35 -6.98
C SER A 360 13.82 -7.53 -7.31
N VAL A 361 13.03 -6.46 -7.27
CA VAL A 361 11.62 -6.46 -7.69
C VAL A 361 11.50 -6.88 -9.16
N PHE A 362 12.25 -6.26 -10.06
CA PHE A 362 12.23 -6.65 -11.48
C PHE A 362 12.61 -8.12 -11.69
N LEU A 363 13.72 -8.57 -11.07
CA LEU A 363 14.21 -9.94 -11.20
C LEU A 363 13.24 -10.96 -10.61
N SER A 364 12.67 -10.66 -9.44
CA SER A 364 11.70 -11.52 -8.75
C SER A 364 10.39 -11.59 -9.50
N THR A 365 9.95 -10.50 -10.15
CA THR A 365 8.75 -10.50 -11.00
C THR A 365 8.92 -11.40 -12.21
N ILE A 366 10.05 -11.27 -12.93
CA ILE A 366 10.38 -12.12 -14.08
C ILE A 366 10.48 -13.59 -13.64
N SER A 367 11.16 -13.85 -12.52
CA SER A 367 11.31 -15.18 -11.96
C SER A 367 9.97 -15.77 -11.54
N TYR A 368 9.07 -14.97 -10.97
CA TYR A 368 7.74 -15.41 -10.58
C TYR A 368 6.93 -15.89 -11.80
N ILE A 369 6.87 -15.09 -12.86
CA ILE A 369 6.08 -15.38 -14.06
C ILE A 369 6.66 -16.58 -14.83
N HIS A 370 7.98 -16.63 -15.02
CA HIS A 370 8.60 -17.62 -15.90
C HIS A 370 9.05 -18.89 -15.19
N VAL A 371 9.31 -18.85 -13.89
CA VAL A 371 9.82 -19.99 -13.12
C VAL A 371 8.78 -20.46 -12.12
N VAL A 372 8.33 -19.59 -11.21
CA VAL A 372 7.47 -20.00 -10.08
C VAL A 372 6.10 -20.46 -10.56
N VAL A 373 5.44 -19.72 -11.46
CA VAL A 373 4.11 -20.09 -11.97
C VAL A 373 4.13 -21.41 -12.75
N PRO A 374 5.01 -21.64 -13.74
CA PRO A 374 5.08 -22.92 -14.45
C PRO A 374 5.45 -24.08 -13.53
N LEU A 375 6.40 -23.88 -12.61
CA LEU A 375 6.83 -24.91 -11.67
C LEU A 375 5.70 -25.28 -10.70
N THR A 376 5.02 -24.30 -10.13
CA THR A 376 3.91 -24.55 -9.19
C THR A 376 2.71 -25.16 -9.90
N LYS A 377 2.41 -24.77 -11.14
CA LYS A 377 1.39 -25.43 -11.96
C LYS A 377 1.73 -26.90 -12.21
N TYR A 378 3.00 -27.20 -12.49
CA TYR A 378 3.48 -28.57 -12.67
C TYR A 378 3.39 -29.39 -11.36
N LEU A 379 3.84 -28.83 -10.23
CA LEU A 379 3.90 -29.55 -8.95
C LEU A 379 2.54 -29.71 -8.26
N THR A 380 1.69 -28.69 -8.31
CA THR A 380 0.41 -28.66 -7.57
C THR A 380 -0.78 -29.09 -8.42
N GLY A 381 -0.63 -29.16 -9.75
CA GLY A 381 -1.74 -29.37 -10.68
C GLY A 381 -2.74 -28.21 -10.74
N ASN A 382 -2.53 -27.13 -9.96
CA ASN A 382 -3.40 -25.96 -9.97
C ASN A 382 -3.02 -25.04 -11.15
N PRO A 383 -3.94 -24.77 -12.10
CA PRO A 383 -3.66 -23.90 -13.23
C PRO A 383 -3.28 -22.46 -12.85
N ARG A 384 -3.61 -22.01 -11.62
CA ARG A 384 -3.27 -20.69 -11.08
C ARG A 384 -1.93 -20.62 -10.33
N GLY A 385 -1.25 -21.75 -10.09
CA GLY A 385 -0.02 -21.79 -9.29
C GLY A 385 -0.27 -21.66 -7.78
N LEU A 386 0.56 -20.86 -7.08
CA LEU A 386 0.41 -20.58 -5.65
C LEU A 386 -0.88 -19.81 -5.35
N THR A 387 -1.54 -20.13 -4.23
CA THR A 387 -2.69 -19.33 -3.78
C THR A 387 -2.23 -17.98 -3.24
N GLU A 388 -3.12 -16.98 -3.22
CA GLU A 388 -2.76 -15.64 -2.72
C GLU A 388 -2.22 -15.65 -1.28
N LEU A 389 -2.82 -16.46 -0.41
CA LEU A 389 -2.36 -16.62 0.97
C LEU A 389 -1.01 -17.34 1.06
N GLN A 390 -0.76 -18.34 0.20
CA GLN A 390 0.56 -18.98 0.14
C GLN A 390 1.63 -17.99 -0.35
N ARG A 391 1.30 -17.18 -1.36
CA ARG A 391 2.19 -16.15 -1.89
C ARG A 391 2.58 -15.15 -0.81
N MET A 392 1.59 -14.61 -0.07
CA MET A 392 1.84 -13.72 1.07
C MET A 392 2.71 -14.40 2.15
N GLY A 393 2.43 -15.66 2.49
CA GLY A 393 3.21 -16.41 3.48
C GLY A 393 4.68 -16.59 3.10
N VAL A 394 4.98 -16.87 1.82
CA VAL A 394 6.36 -16.92 1.32
C VAL A 394 7.05 -15.56 1.48
N GLY A 395 6.35 -14.47 1.15
CA GLY A 395 6.88 -13.13 1.31
C GLY A 395 7.20 -12.77 2.77
N LEU A 396 6.36 -13.16 3.73
CA LEU A 396 6.63 -12.99 5.17
C LEU A 396 7.92 -13.70 5.60
N ILE A 397 8.16 -14.93 5.12
CA ILE A 397 9.38 -15.68 5.42
C ILE A 397 10.61 -14.96 4.86
N ILE A 398 10.55 -14.49 3.61
CA ILE A 398 11.66 -13.73 3.01
C ILE A 398 11.90 -12.42 3.79
N GLY A 399 10.84 -11.76 4.27
CA GLY A 399 10.95 -10.59 5.15
C GLY A 399 11.64 -10.88 6.48
N ILE A 400 11.45 -12.06 7.08
CA ILE A 400 12.21 -12.48 8.27
C ILE A 400 13.71 -12.60 7.92
N LEU A 401 14.02 -13.23 6.79
CA LEU A 401 15.39 -13.40 6.33
C LEU A 401 16.07 -12.05 6.05
N SER A 402 15.34 -11.05 5.55
CA SER A 402 15.90 -9.72 5.29
C SER A 402 16.31 -9.00 6.59
N MET A 403 15.50 -9.11 7.65
CA MET A 403 15.84 -8.56 8.97
C MET A 403 17.00 -9.29 9.64
N ILE A 404 17.09 -10.61 9.46
CA ILE A 404 18.27 -11.37 9.92
C ILE A 404 19.52 -10.91 9.17
N ALA A 405 19.45 -10.76 7.84
CA ALA A 405 20.56 -10.24 7.04
C ALA A 405 20.99 -8.84 7.52
N ALA A 406 20.04 -7.95 7.78
CA ALA A 406 20.32 -6.61 8.30
C ALA A 406 20.99 -6.63 9.68
N GLY A 407 20.52 -7.50 10.58
CA GLY A 407 21.14 -7.72 11.89
C GLY A 407 22.59 -8.21 11.78
N VAL A 408 22.85 -9.17 10.88
CA VAL A 408 24.21 -9.70 10.65
C VAL A 408 25.13 -8.64 10.03
N THR A 409 24.64 -7.88 9.05
CA THR A 409 25.39 -6.76 8.46
C THR A 409 25.77 -5.74 9.52
N GLU A 410 24.86 -5.43 10.44
CA GLU A 410 25.14 -4.49 11.53
C GLU A 410 26.16 -5.04 12.53
N MET A 411 26.08 -6.33 12.88
CA MET A 411 27.09 -6.97 13.72
C MET A 411 28.50 -6.90 13.10
N GLU A 412 28.60 -7.08 11.78
CA GLU A 412 29.88 -6.94 11.08
C GLU A 412 30.33 -5.48 11.00
N ARG A 413 29.41 -4.53 10.79
CA ARG A 413 29.72 -3.09 10.77
C ARG A 413 30.30 -2.62 12.10
N LEU A 414 29.73 -3.06 13.23
CA LEU A 414 30.20 -2.70 14.57
C LEU A 414 31.63 -3.18 14.85
N LYS A 415 32.11 -4.25 14.20
CA LYS A 415 33.51 -4.71 14.31
C LYS A 415 34.51 -3.83 13.56
N HIS A 416 34.03 -3.02 12.61
CA HIS A 416 34.83 -2.21 11.68
C HIS A 416 34.75 -0.71 11.98
N ILE A 417 34.33 -0.33 13.18
CA ILE A 417 34.28 1.06 13.65
C ILE A 417 35.70 1.63 13.75
N VAL A 418 35.91 2.80 13.15
CA VAL A 418 37.15 3.56 13.26
C VAL A 418 36.99 4.59 14.37
N PRO A 419 37.79 4.56 15.45
CA PRO A 419 37.68 5.51 16.55
C PRO A 419 37.82 6.96 16.08
N GLY A 420 36.83 7.79 16.40
CA GLY A 420 36.82 9.22 16.04
C GLY A 420 36.20 9.54 14.68
N GLU A 421 35.84 8.53 13.87
CA GLU A 421 35.13 8.73 12.60
C GLU A 421 33.64 8.39 12.73
N LYS A 422 32.81 9.10 11.95
CA LYS A 422 31.38 8.80 11.85
C LYS A 422 31.16 7.49 11.06
N ALA A 423 31.89 7.31 9.97
CA ALA A 423 31.78 6.15 9.10
C ALA A 423 32.66 4.99 9.60
N SER A 424 32.14 3.77 9.46
CA SER A 424 32.92 2.54 9.60
C SER A 424 33.70 2.24 8.32
N SER A 425 34.72 1.39 8.42
CA SER A 425 35.51 0.93 7.26
C SER A 425 34.78 -0.13 6.40
N LEU A 426 33.58 -0.56 6.79
CA LEU A 426 32.80 -1.55 6.07
C LEU A 426 32.08 -0.91 4.88
N THR A 427 32.24 -1.48 3.69
CA THR A 427 31.58 -0.96 2.48
C THR A 427 30.06 -1.06 2.55
N ILE A 428 29.37 -0.02 2.09
CA ILE A 428 27.90 0.07 2.02
C ILE A 428 27.25 -1.10 1.26
N PHE A 429 27.97 -1.73 0.33
CA PHE A 429 27.47 -2.88 -0.44
C PHE A 429 27.19 -4.13 0.40
N TRP A 430 27.63 -4.19 1.66
CA TRP A 430 27.19 -5.22 2.60
C TRP A 430 25.68 -5.17 2.91
N GLN A 431 24.99 -4.07 2.59
CA GLN A 431 23.54 -3.99 2.68
C GLN A 431 22.80 -4.59 1.47
N VAL A 432 23.50 -5.00 0.40
CA VAL A 432 22.82 -5.57 -0.78
C VAL A 432 21.90 -6.76 -0.43
N PRO A 433 22.28 -7.72 0.42
CA PRO A 433 21.41 -8.84 0.76
C PRO A 433 20.09 -8.43 1.43
N GLN A 434 20.11 -7.47 2.37
CA GLN A 434 18.89 -7.01 3.05
C GLN A 434 17.95 -6.28 2.07
N TYR A 435 18.47 -5.43 1.18
CA TYR A 435 17.66 -4.75 0.16
C TYR A 435 17.09 -5.73 -0.87
N VAL A 436 17.90 -6.69 -1.35
CA VAL A 436 17.44 -7.70 -2.32
C VAL A 436 16.35 -8.58 -1.72
N LEU A 437 16.51 -9.02 -0.46
CA LEU A 437 15.50 -9.83 0.22
C LEU A 437 14.21 -9.04 0.48
N VAL A 438 14.29 -7.76 0.88
CA VAL A 438 13.09 -6.89 0.98
C VAL A 438 12.37 -6.81 -0.36
N GLY A 439 13.06 -6.48 -1.45
CA GLY A 439 12.43 -6.35 -2.77
C GLY A 439 11.85 -7.66 -3.32
N ALA A 440 12.50 -8.79 -3.02
CA ALA A 440 11.93 -10.09 -3.31
C ALA A 440 10.65 -10.33 -2.50
N SER A 441 10.68 -10.07 -1.19
CA SER A 441 9.50 -10.23 -0.31
C SER A 441 8.34 -9.31 -0.71
N GLU A 442 8.64 -8.11 -1.22
CA GLU A 442 7.67 -7.10 -1.61
C GLU A 442 6.65 -7.64 -2.61
N ILE A 443 7.12 -8.30 -3.66
CA ILE A 443 6.23 -8.83 -4.70
C ILE A 443 5.33 -9.91 -4.15
N PHE A 444 5.88 -10.81 -3.32
CA PHE A 444 5.09 -11.89 -2.74
C PHE A 444 4.03 -11.36 -1.78
N VAL A 445 4.35 -10.35 -0.97
CA VAL A 445 3.41 -9.80 0.02
C VAL A 445 2.46 -8.77 -0.59
N TYR A 446 2.92 -7.68 -1.20
CA TYR A 446 2.03 -6.60 -1.64
C TYR A 446 1.20 -6.97 -2.86
N VAL A 447 1.77 -7.66 -3.86
CA VAL A 447 0.96 -8.17 -4.99
C VAL A 447 -0.01 -9.22 -4.45
N GLY A 448 0.46 -10.10 -3.55
CA GLY A 448 -0.34 -11.04 -2.75
C GLY A 448 -1.57 -10.42 -2.11
N GLN A 449 -1.34 -9.37 -1.33
CA GLN A 449 -2.38 -8.60 -0.65
C GLN A 449 -3.32 -7.95 -1.64
N LEU A 450 -2.79 -7.27 -2.66
CA LEU A 450 -3.62 -6.54 -3.61
C LEU A 450 -4.57 -7.49 -4.35
N ASP A 451 -4.09 -8.64 -4.81
CA ASP A 451 -4.91 -9.66 -5.46
C ASP A 451 -5.89 -10.32 -4.50
N PHE A 452 -5.46 -10.63 -3.27
CA PHE A 452 -6.32 -11.17 -2.23
C PHE A 452 -7.46 -10.21 -1.87
N PHE A 453 -7.14 -8.97 -1.48
CA PHE A 453 -8.13 -7.98 -1.05
C PHE A 453 -9.07 -7.60 -2.21
N ASN A 454 -8.58 -7.46 -3.44
CA ASN A 454 -9.44 -7.19 -4.60
C ASN A 454 -10.28 -8.39 -5.04
N GLY A 455 -9.75 -9.60 -4.88
CA GLY A 455 -10.43 -10.83 -5.27
C GLY A 455 -11.47 -11.28 -4.25
N GLN A 456 -11.28 -10.91 -2.98
CA GLN A 456 -12.16 -11.30 -1.88
C GLN A 456 -13.14 -10.20 -1.45
N ALA A 457 -12.85 -8.92 -1.71
CA ALA A 457 -13.78 -7.84 -1.41
C ALA A 457 -15.04 -7.94 -2.29
N PRO A 458 -16.24 -7.92 -1.68
CA PRO A 458 -17.50 -7.75 -2.39
C PRO A 458 -17.52 -6.50 -3.28
N ASP A 459 -18.35 -6.53 -4.33
CA ASP A 459 -18.43 -5.45 -5.32
C ASP A 459 -18.67 -4.07 -4.66
N GLY A 460 -19.47 -4.04 -3.59
CA GLY A 460 -19.83 -2.83 -2.83
C GLY A 460 -18.73 -2.20 -1.96
N ILE A 461 -17.62 -2.91 -1.71
CA ILE A 461 -16.46 -2.43 -0.92
C ILE A 461 -15.12 -2.70 -1.61
N LYS A 462 -15.12 -2.84 -2.94
CA LYS A 462 -13.93 -3.26 -3.69
C LYS A 462 -12.76 -2.26 -3.58
N SER A 463 -13.01 -0.96 -3.67
CA SER A 463 -11.95 0.04 -3.50
C SER A 463 -11.50 0.16 -2.05
N PHE A 464 -12.43 -0.01 -1.10
CA PHE A 464 -12.12 -0.11 0.32
C PHE A 464 -11.23 -1.34 0.63
N GLY A 465 -11.48 -2.48 -0.02
CA GLY A 465 -10.61 -3.66 0.06
C GLY A 465 -9.19 -3.36 -0.42
N SER A 466 -9.05 -2.75 -1.60
CA SER A 466 -7.75 -2.30 -2.12
C SER A 466 -7.03 -1.35 -1.16
N SER A 467 -7.74 -0.41 -0.54
CA SER A 467 -7.13 0.56 0.36
C SER A 467 -6.68 -0.03 1.70
N LEU A 468 -7.16 -1.23 2.09
CA LEU A 468 -6.61 -1.96 3.24
C LEU A 468 -5.13 -2.31 3.05
N CYS A 469 -4.70 -2.64 1.83
CA CYS A 469 -3.29 -2.89 1.51
C CYS A 469 -2.42 -1.65 1.81
N MET A 470 -2.87 -0.47 1.40
CA MET A 470 -2.18 0.79 1.69
C MET A 470 -2.26 1.14 3.18
N ALA A 471 -3.42 0.91 3.81
CA ALA A 471 -3.60 1.13 5.24
C ALA A 471 -2.65 0.28 6.09
N SER A 472 -2.34 -0.96 5.69
CA SER A 472 -1.33 -1.75 6.40
C SER A 472 0.05 -1.12 6.32
N ILE A 473 0.41 -0.46 5.20
CA ILE A 473 1.68 0.28 5.09
C ILE A 473 1.68 1.47 6.05
N SER A 474 0.58 2.23 6.10
CA SER A 474 0.41 3.33 7.06
C SER A 474 0.62 2.87 8.50
N LEU A 475 -0.13 1.84 8.91
CA LEU A 475 -0.08 1.32 10.27
C LEU A 475 1.29 0.74 10.58
N GLY A 476 1.95 0.10 9.61
CA GLY A 476 3.34 -0.34 9.75
C GLY A 476 4.30 0.78 10.08
N ASN A 477 4.17 1.94 9.43
CA ASN A 477 5.00 3.12 9.75
C ASN A 477 4.77 3.60 11.19
N TYR A 478 3.51 3.75 11.62
CA TYR A 478 3.20 4.16 12.98
C TYR A 478 3.66 3.14 14.03
N VAL A 479 3.44 1.85 13.77
CA VAL A 479 3.91 0.76 14.63
C VAL A 479 5.43 0.76 14.70
N SER A 480 6.13 0.97 13.58
CA SER A 480 7.60 1.11 13.56
C SER A 480 8.06 2.27 14.46
N SER A 481 7.45 3.45 14.36
CA SER A 481 7.78 4.59 15.22
C SER A 481 7.51 4.29 16.70
N ILE A 482 6.40 3.63 17.02
CA ILE A 482 6.06 3.21 18.38
C ILE A 482 7.08 2.18 18.89
N LEU A 483 7.50 1.22 18.05
CA LEU A 483 8.50 0.22 18.40
C LEU A 483 9.85 0.87 18.72
N VAL A 484 10.32 1.80 17.88
CA VAL A 484 11.55 2.56 18.15
C VAL A 484 11.43 3.32 19.47
N TYR A 485 10.30 4.02 19.70
CA TYR A 485 10.07 4.75 20.95
C TYR A 485 10.10 3.83 22.18
N ILE A 486 9.40 2.69 22.14
CA ILE A 486 9.36 1.72 23.24
C ILE A 486 10.76 1.14 23.48
N VAL A 487 11.47 0.74 22.43
CA VAL A 487 12.81 0.18 22.54
C VAL A 487 13.77 1.19 23.15
N MET A 488 13.76 2.43 22.69
CA MET A 488 14.60 3.48 23.27
C MET A 488 14.24 3.73 24.73
N ALA A 489 12.95 3.87 25.07
CA ALA A 489 12.51 4.06 26.46
C ALA A 489 12.91 2.91 27.41
N ILE A 490 13.05 1.69 26.90
CA ILE A 490 13.47 0.52 27.70
C ILE A 490 14.99 0.43 27.80
N THR A 491 15.70 0.74 26.71
CA THR A 491 17.13 0.44 26.53
C THR A 491 18.04 1.59 26.91
N GLU A 492 17.57 2.83 26.82
CA GLU A 492 18.26 4.03 27.29
C GLU A 492 18.16 4.09 28.82
N ARG A 493 19.27 3.86 29.52
CA ARG A 493 19.32 3.84 31.00
C ARG A 493 20.63 4.42 31.49
N GLY A 494 20.57 5.57 32.17
CA GLY A 494 21.75 6.25 32.71
C GLY A 494 22.71 6.58 31.58
N ASP A 495 23.94 6.05 31.65
CA ASP A 495 24.98 6.29 30.64
C ASP A 495 24.88 5.37 29.41
N ASN A 496 23.93 4.42 29.37
CA ASN A 496 23.73 3.58 28.19
C ASN A 496 22.88 4.31 27.14
N PRO A 497 23.40 4.53 25.92
CA PRO A 497 22.74 5.35 24.89
C PRO A 497 21.55 4.64 24.20
N GLY A 498 21.22 3.40 24.58
CA GLY A 498 20.14 2.62 23.99
C GLY A 498 20.54 1.87 22.72
N TRP A 499 19.57 1.21 22.07
CA TRP A 499 19.83 0.43 20.85
C TRP A 499 19.98 1.30 19.60
N ILE A 500 19.25 2.43 19.51
CA ILE A 500 19.24 3.33 18.35
C ILE A 500 19.56 4.78 18.79
N PRO A 501 20.77 5.06 19.30
CA PRO A 501 21.20 6.41 19.59
C PRO A 501 21.52 7.22 18.34
N ASN A 502 21.63 8.55 18.51
CA ASN A 502 22.06 9.47 17.43
C ASN A 502 23.41 9.08 16.80
N ASN A 503 24.33 8.53 17.59
CA ASN A 503 25.57 7.95 17.08
C ASN A 503 25.46 6.42 17.07
N LEU A 504 25.14 5.87 15.90
CA LEU A 504 24.97 4.42 15.71
C LEU A 504 26.22 3.60 16.06
N ASN A 505 27.42 4.18 16.10
CA ASN A 505 28.64 3.47 16.53
C ASN A 505 28.62 3.11 18.02
N LEU A 506 27.80 3.79 18.82
CA LEU A 506 27.62 3.53 20.26
C LEU A 506 26.38 2.67 20.54
N GLY A 507 25.56 2.41 19.51
CA GLY A 507 24.31 1.69 19.61
C GLY A 507 24.42 0.20 19.30
N HIS A 508 23.27 -0.46 19.38
CA HIS A 508 23.09 -1.87 19.04
C HIS A 508 21.87 -2.03 18.12
N LEU A 509 21.98 -1.46 16.92
CA LEU A 509 20.93 -1.51 15.90
C LEU A 509 20.67 -2.97 15.43
N ASP A 510 21.68 -3.84 15.53
CA ASP A 510 21.60 -5.27 15.29
C ASP A 510 20.49 -5.93 16.13
N ARG A 511 20.42 -5.59 17.42
CA ARG A 511 19.40 -6.12 18.34
C ARG A 511 17.99 -5.69 17.94
N PHE A 512 17.84 -4.47 17.40
CA PHE A 512 16.56 -4.00 16.90
C PHE A 512 16.12 -4.76 15.65
N TYR A 513 17.02 -5.03 14.70
CA TYR A 513 16.70 -5.87 13.54
C TYR A 513 16.33 -7.30 13.94
N PHE A 514 17.04 -7.91 14.88
CA PHE A 514 16.66 -9.23 15.40
C PHE A 514 15.32 -9.22 16.15
N LEU A 515 15.00 -8.15 16.88
CA LEU A 515 13.68 -7.98 17.49
C LEU A 515 12.58 -7.97 16.44
N ILE A 516 12.74 -7.19 15.35
CA ILE A 516 11.78 -7.19 14.25
C ILE A 516 11.68 -8.59 13.63
N ALA A 517 12.80 -9.28 13.37
CA ALA A 517 12.80 -10.64 12.84
C ALA A 517 12.00 -11.61 13.71
N ILE A 518 12.15 -11.54 15.04
CA ILE A 518 11.40 -12.38 16.00
C ILE A 518 9.91 -12.01 15.98
N LEU A 519 9.57 -10.72 15.99
CA LEU A 519 8.18 -10.26 15.92
C LEU A 519 7.50 -10.73 14.63
N THR A 520 8.18 -10.64 13.48
CA THR A 520 7.68 -11.12 12.20
C THR A 520 7.56 -12.65 12.18
N ALA A 521 8.47 -13.39 12.83
CA ALA A 521 8.36 -14.84 12.95
C ALA A 521 7.16 -15.28 13.81
N VAL A 522 6.92 -14.58 14.92
CA VAL A 522 5.73 -14.78 15.75
C VAL A 522 4.45 -14.44 14.97
N ASP A 523 4.46 -13.32 14.24
CA ASP A 523 3.35 -12.93 13.36
C ASP A 523 3.07 -13.97 12.27
N PHE A 524 4.10 -14.54 11.65
CA PHE A 524 3.96 -15.60 10.65
C PHE A 524 3.22 -16.83 11.20
N VAL A 525 3.44 -17.18 12.47
CA VAL A 525 2.72 -18.28 13.13
C VAL A 525 1.23 -17.93 13.26
N PHE A 526 0.89 -16.72 13.69
CA PHE A 526 -0.50 -16.26 13.75
C PHE A 526 -1.14 -16.20 12.36
N TYR A 527 -0.41 -15.65 11.38
CA TYR A 527 -0.81 -15.61 9.98
C TYR A 527 -1.14 -17.00 9.44
N TYR A 528 -0.33 -18.01 9.72
CA TYR A 528 -0.57 -19.38 9.30
C TYR A 528 -1.92 -19.93 9.83
N PHE A 529 -2.24 -19.68 11.10
CA PHE A 529 -3.52 -20.08 11.66
C PHE A 529 -4.69 -19.31 11.04
N CYS A 530 -4.55 -18.00 10.83
CA CYS A 530 -5.55 -17.17 10.17
C CYS A 530 -5.80 -17.62 8.71
N ALA A 531 -4.73 -17.89 7.96
CA ALA A 531 -4.80 -18.36 6.57
C ALA A 531 -5.47 -19.74 6.46
N ARG A 532 -5.21 -20.64 7.43
CA ARG A 532 -5.87 -21.95 7.49
C ARG A 532 -7.35 -21.86 7.84
N TRP A 533 -7.74 -20.86 8.63
CA TRP A 533 -9.14 -20.62 8.99
C TRP A 533 -9.91 -19.86 7.90
N TYR A 534 -9.21 -19.16 7.01
CA TYR A 534 -9.81 -18.34 5.97
C TYR A 534 -10.57 -19.18 4.93
N LYS A 535 -11.83 -18.81 4.67
CA LYS A 535 -12.66 -19.39 3.61
C LYS A 535 -12.98 -18.35 2.55
N TYR A 536 -12.72 -18.71 1.30
CA TYR A 536 -12.94 -17.85 0.14
C TYR A 536 -14.42 -17.52 -0.06
N ILE A 537 -14.70 -16.31 -0.57
CA ILE A 537 -16.06 -15.87 -0.88
C ILE A 537 -16.65 -16.66 -2.07
N ASN A 538 -17.93 -17.04 -1.96
CA ASN A 538 -18.69 -17.67 -3.04
C ASN A 538 -19.74 -16.68 -3.56
N ILE A 539 -19.55 -16.22 -4.79
CA ILE A 539 -20.47 -15.30 -5.47
C ILE A 539 -21.36 -16.13 -6.40
N GLU A 540 -22.65 -15.78 -6.52
CA GLU A 540 -23.50 -16.35 -7.57
C GLU A 540 -22.95 -15.96 -8.95
N GLU A 541 -22.33 -16.91 -9.65
CA GLU A 541 -22.05 -16.76 -11.07
C GLU A 541 -23.39 -16.82 -11.81
N GLY A 542 -23.84 -15.67 -12.34
CA GLY A 542 -25.01 -15.61 -13.20
C GLY A 542 -24.91 -16.63 -14.35
N ASP A 543 -25.85 -17.56 -14.40
CA ASP A 543 -26.16 -18.50 -15.50
C ASP A 543 -24.98 -19.07 -16.31
N LYS A 544 -23.89 -19.48 -15.66
CA LYS A 544 -22.86 -20.34 -16.29
C LYS A 544 -22.98 -21.83 -15.95
N LYS A 545 -23.89 -22.20 -15.04
CA LYS A 545 -24.05 -23.61 -14.60
C LYS A 545 -24.69 -24.57 -15.62
N ASN A 546 -25.16 -24.08 -16.78
CA ASN A 546 -25.76 -24.96 -17.80
C ASN A 546 -24.82 -25.33 -18.96
N GLN A 547 -23.61 -24.77 -19.08
CA GLN A 547 -22.64 -25.19 -20.11
C GLN A 547 -21.59 -26.19 -19.60
N ASP A 548 -21.16 -26.10 -18.33
CA ASP A 548 -20.14 -27.02 -17.79
C ASP A 548 -20.69 -28.41 -17.43
N ARG A 549 -22.01 -28.59 -17.36
CA ARG A 549 -22.64 -29.92 -17.18
C ARG A 549 -22.78 -30.74 -18.46
N GLU A 550 -22.67 -30.14 -19.64
CA GLU A 550 -22.69 -30.89 -20.91
C GLU A 550 -21.30 -31.37 -21.35
N VAL A 551 -20.22 -30.73 -20.89
CA VAL A 551 -18.84 -31.12 -21.25
C VAL A 551 -18.32 -32.28 -20.40
N VAL A 552 -18.83 -32.46 -19.17
CA VAL A 552 -18.44 -33.59 -18.29
C VAL A 552 -19.12 -34.92 -18.68
N ASN A 553 -20.15 -34.90 -19.54
CA ASN A 553 -20.79 -36.11 -20.07
C ASN A 553 -20.33 -36.48 -21.50
N ARG A 554 -19.29 -35.81 -22.03
CA ARG A 554 -18.62 -36.19 -23.28
C ARG A 554 -17.11 -35.97 -23.21
N VAL A 555 -16.43 -36.64 -22.28
CA VAL A 555 -15.06 -37.15 -22.46
C VAL A 555 -14.93 -38.46 -21.71
#